data_AF-A0A7W0VFQ7-F1
#
_entry.id   AF-A0A7W0VFQ7-F1
#
_cell.length_a   1.000
_cell.length_b   1.000
_cell.length_c   1.000
_cell.angle_alpha   90.00
_cell.angle_beta   90.00
_cell.angle_gamma   90.00
#
_symmetry.space_group_name_H-M   'P 1'
#
loop_
_entity.id
_entity.type
_entity.pdbx_description
1 polymer ?
#
loop_
_entity_poly.entity_id
_entity_poly.type
_entity_poly.pdbx_seq_one_letter_code
_entity_poly.pdbx_strand_id
1 'polypeptide(L)'
;MRRTAVWLALLGLTGCSVDGAGAGGSGSDAGGGSGEPTCTGTDVDDDGWIDEVEVAVGTSPSDAADTPPARGLEVFVMPHHEMPTPASRDIVQAARLTRADVGILLDTTGSMLGYTSRIQMHLHTIMTSISAEVDDVAFGAAGYGDFPPPTGLDSSNSWADVPFYVVHRMMTARTTAGLASLRSSLYFTGILTGGLGPWFAVMRGGDEPEQGWEALRQAATGVGVTFPVQGGTRSVPPFSPTTVLPPTIPAGEEVGTLGGYGFRPDSVPVIVMITDTSNHQDTVIPTTPPIATRAVALQALHDRGARVIGLTAWSPAGRADLADVALQTNARVPPTIWGTGAARPANCPLGSCCVSPNDPDYPGSVAVQPLPDSDGLCTLVFAGDKYNANLATIIAQAVRALAQGGMFELSAAVRDDATDAIDVNDAFVERVEAVADGACAGSAVVDLDGDGFADQFPAGISGAPACFRLVAKANQSVPPTDTAQVFAATLQINGDGLAAFASKQVLFVVPTSSCGGPIFL
;
A
#
# COMPACT_ATOMS: atom_id res chain seq x y z
N MET A 1 24.48 7.93 -26.46
CA MET A 1 24.91 6.73 -27.22
C MET A 1 23.67 6.04 -27.74
N ARG A 2 23.59 5.78 -29.05
CA ARG A 2 22.46 5.15 -29.75
C ARG A 2 22.43 3.62 -29.57
N ARG A 3 21.23 3.02 -29.58
CA ARG A 3 20.79 1.67 -30.02
C ARG A 3 19.33 1.52 -29.51
N THR A 4 18.23 1.25 -30.22
CA THR A 4 17.86 0.51 -31.46
C THR A 4 18.02 -1.02 -31.41
N ALA A 5 16.88 -1.72 -31.27
CA ALA A 5 16.50 -3.06 -31.81
C ALA A 5 15.06 -3.34 -31.29
N VAL A 6 13.97 -3.36 -32.08
CA VAL A 6 13.52 -4.31 -33.11
C VAL A 6 13.44 -5.76 -32.60
N TRP A 7 12.21 -6.26 -32.44
CA TRP A 7 11.85 -7.67 -32.66
C TRP A 7 10.44 -7.76 -33.26
N LEU A 8 10.37 -8.40 -34.42
CA LEU A 8 9.17 -8.79 -35.16
C LEU A 8 9.45 -10.20 -35.72
N ALA A 9 8.59 -11.18 -35.44
CA ALA A 9 8.43 -12.44 -36.19
C ALA A 9 7.12 -13.10 -35.71
N LEU A 10 6.08 -13.20 -36.55
CA LEU A 10 5.81 -14.19 -37.61
C LEU A 10 5.32 -15.56 -37.11
N LEU A 11 4.02 -15.81 -37.31
CA LEU A 11 3.31 -17.06 -37.58
C LEU A 11 1.95 -16.58 -38.16
N GLY A 12 1.45 -16.95 -39.34
CA GLY A 12 1.62 -18.14 -40.15
C GLY A 12 0.21 -18.63 -40.52
N LEU A 13 -0.30 -18.15 -41.66
CA LEU A 13 -1.65 -18.36 -42.21
C LEU A 13 -2.00 -19.83 -42.55
N THR A 14 -3.27 -20.18 -42.37
CA THR A 14 -4.10 -21.02 -43.26
C THR A 14 -5.52 -20.46 -43.15
N GLY A 15 -6.32 -20.16 -44.16
CA GLY A 15 -6.31 -20.51 -45.58
C GLY A 15 -7.68 -21.12 -45.92
N CYS A 16 -8.65 -20.32 -46.34
CA CYS A 16 -9.79 -20.74 -47.18
C CYS A 16 -10.28 -19.55 -48.00
N SER A 17 -10.24 -19.72 -49.32
CA SER A 17 -10.70 -18.85 -50.39
C SER A 17 -11.76 -19.63 -51.17
N VAL A 18 -12.88 -19.01 -51.56
CA VAL A 18 -13.23 -18.69 -52.96
C VAL A 18 -14.59 -17.98 -53.05
N ASP A 19 -14.54 -16.78 -53.64
CA ASP A 19 -15.38 -16.18 -54.69
C ASP A 19 -16.89 -16.46 -54.81
N GLY A 20 -17.65 -15.36 -54.94
CA GLY A 20 -18.99 -15.34 -55.53
C GLY A 20 -19.55 -13.93 -55.68
N ALA A 21 -19.36 -13.32 -56.85
CA ALA A 21 -19.97 -12.05 -57.24
C ALA A 21 -21.50 -12.15 -57.39
N GLY A 22 -22.22 -11.08 -57.02
CA GLY A 22 -23.65 -10.93 -57.29
C GLY A 22 -24.12 -9.50 -57.05
N ALA A 23 -24.54 -8.82 -58.11
CA ALA A 23 -25.00 -7.44 -58.12
C ALA A 23 -26.47 -7.29 -57.69
N GLY A 24 -26.80 -6.12 -57.12
CA GLY A 24 -28.09 -5.44 -57.31
C GLY A 24 -29.17 -5.70 -56.25
N GLY A 25 -29.72 -4.63 -55.70
CA GLY A 25 -30.99 -4.69 -54.98
C GLY A 25 -31.16 -3.60 -53.93
N SER A 26 -31.68 -2.45 -54.36
CA SER A 26 -32.37 -1.49 -53.49
C SER A 26 -33.53 -2.16 -52.75
N GLY A 27 -33.62 -1.98 -51.44
CA GLY A 27 -34.75 -2.47 -50.65
C GLY A 27 -34.66 -1.98 -49.21
N SER A 28 -35.33 -0.87 -48.95
CA SER A 28 -35.82 -0.49 -47.63
C SER A 28 -36.65 -1.61 -47.02
N ASP A 29 -36.40 -1.98 -45.77
CA ASP A 29 -37.47 -2.24 -44.81
C ASP A 29 -36.94 -2.28 -43.37
N ALA A 30 -37.67 -1.55 -42.53
CA ALA A 30 -37.56 -1.51 -41.09
C ALA A 30 -38.15 -2.79 -40.47
N GLY A 31 -37.63 -3.20 -39.31
CA GLY A 31 -38.36 -4.14 -38.44
C GLY A 31 -37.53 -4.93 -37.45
N GLY A 32 -37.23 -4.31 -36.30
CA GLY A 32 -37.47 -4.88 -34.96
C GLY A 32 -36.56 -5.99 -34.44
N GLY A 33 -35.79 -5.68 -33.38
CA GLY A 33 -35.25 -6.72 -32.53
C GLY A 33 -34.15 -6.39 -31.52
N SER A 34 -34.27 -5.36 -30.68
CA SER A 34 -33.73 -5.36 -29.30
C SER A 34 -34.25 -4.13 -28.56
N GLY A 35 -35.11 -4.34 -27.57
CA GLY A 35 -35.53 -3.26 -26.67
C GLY A 35 -34.45 -2.98 -25.64
N GLU A 36 -33.88 -1.78 -25.71
CA GLU A 36 -33.27 -1.06 -24.59
C GLU A 36 -33.88 0.36 -24.54
N PRO A 37 -34.06 0.99 -23.37
CA PRO A 37 -34.87 2.19 -23.20
C PRO A 37 -34.21 3.43 -23.83
N THR A 38 -35.04 4.30 -24.39
CA THR A 38 -34.68 5.37 -25.32
C THR A 38 -34.30 6.68 -24.64
N CYS A 39 -33.01 7.02 -24.66
CA CYS A 39 -32.56 8.39 -24.95
C CYS A 39 -32.24 8.42 -26.45
N THR A 40 -33.10 9.01 -27.29
CA THR A 40 -32.93 9.04 -28.76
C THR A 40 -31.91 10.10 -29.19
N GLY A 41 -30.77 10.18 -28.52
CA GLY A 41 -29.62 10.93 -29.03
C GLY A 41 -29.21 10.34 -30.38
N THR A 42 -28.78 11.18 -31.31
CA THR A 42 -28.10 10.68 -32.51
C THR A 42 -26.86 9.90 -32.06
N ASP A 43 -26.62 8.77 -32.69
CA ASP A 43 -25.34 8.04 -32.68
C ASP A 43 -24.89 8.11 -34.14
N VAL A 44 -23.97 9.04 -34.45
CA VAL A 44 -23.63 9.40 -35.83
C VAL A 44 -22.74 8.36 -36.52
N ASP A 45 -21.98 7.57 -35.76
CA ASP A 45 -21.05 6.57 -36.29
C ASP A 45 -21.44 5.11 -35.98
N ASP A 46 -22.63 4.91 -35.40
CA ASP A 46 -23.27 3.62 -35.10
C ASP A 46 -22.41 2.71 -34.19
N ASP A 47 -21.71 3.31 -33.22
CA ASP A 47 -20.83 2.58 -32.29
C ASP A 47 -21.52 2.12 -30.99
N GLY A 48 -22.77 2.53 -30.80
CA GLY A 48 -23.62 2.18 -29.66
C GLY A 48 -23.59 3.21 -28.52
N TRP A 49 -22.86 4.33 -28.67
CA TRP A 49 -22.90 5.46 -27.75
C TRP A 49 -23.62 6.65 -28.37
N ILE A 50 -24.49 7.29 -27.59
CA ILE A 50 -25.15 8.51 -28.06
C ILE A 50 -24.16 9.68 -28.07
N ASP A 51 -24.15 10.47 -29.15
CA ASP A 51 -23.25 11.60 -29.38
C ASP A 51 -23.17 12.54 -28.16
N GLU A 52 -24.29 12.73 -27.47
CA GLU A 52 -24.38 13.62 -26.31
C GLU A 52 -23.50 13.16 -25.14
N VAL A 53 -23.51 11.85 -24.85
CA VAL A 53 -22.67 11.26 -23.80
C VAL A 53 -21.21 11.35 -24.20
N GLU A 54 -20.91 11.11 -25.47
CA GLU A 54 -19.57 11.18 -26.00
C GLU A 54 -18.96 12.58 -25.91
N VAL A 55 -19.71 13.59 -26.37
CA VAL A 55 -19.30 14.99 -26.22
C VAL A 55 -19.09 15.34 -24.75
N ALA A 56 -19.96 14.87 -23.85
CA ALA A 56 -19.88 15.15 -22.43
C ALA A 56 -18.60 14.57 -21.78
N VAL A 57 -18.19 13.36 -22.19
CA VAL A 57 -16.99 12.69 -21.66
C VAL A 57 -15.73 12.92 -22.52
N GLY A 58 -15.87 13.68 -23.60
CA GLY A 58 -14.77 14.13 -24.46
C GLY A 58 -14.34 13.16 -25.55
N THR A 59 -15.15 12.16 -25.88
CA THR A 59 -14.97 11.28 -27.05
C THR A 59 -15.56 11.88 -28.33
N SER A 60 -15.24 11.29 -29.49
CA SER A 60 -15.60 11.82 -30.82
C SER A 60 -16.89 11.17 -31.35
N PRO A 61 -17.99 11.94 -31.54
CA PRO A 61 -19.26 11.43 -32.08
C PRO A 61 -19.26 11.07 -33.57
N SER A 62 -18.09 10.86 -34.16
CA SER A 62 -17.98 10.59 -35.60
C SER A 62 -16.80 9.67 -35.92
N ASP A 63 -16.19 9.12 -34.88
CA ASP A 63 -15.12 8.16 -34.96
C ASP A 63 -15.47 6.97 -34.05
N ALA A 64 -16.09 5.95 -34.64
CA ALA A 64 -16.53 4.73 -33.94
C ALA A 64 -15.41 3.96 -33.21
N ALA A 65 -14.14 4.34 -33.40
CA ALA A 65 -13.01 3.80 -32.64
C ALA A 65 -12.73 4.57 -31.34
N ASP A 66 -13.30 5.75 -31.15
CA ASP A 66 -13.04 6.68 -30.04
C ASP A 66 -14.11 6.60 -28.94
N THR A 67 -14.64 5.43 -28.62
CA THR A 67 -15.68 5.27 -27.59
C THR A 67 -15.19 5.51 -26.14
N PRO A 68 -16.09 5.75 -25.16
CA PRO A 68 -15.71 5.84 -23.74
C PRO A 68 -14.95 4.58 -23.22
N PRO A 69 -15.38 3.33 -23.53
CA PRO A 69 -14.61 2.14 -23.18
C PRO A 69 -13.24 2.07 -23.88
N ALA A 70 -13.11 2.52 -25.13
CA ALA A 70 -11.82 2.57 -25.84
C ALA A 70 -10.81 3.51 -25.16
N ARG A 71 -11.30 4.56 -24.50
CA ARG A 71 -10.49 5.44 -23.64
C ARG A 71 -10.33 4.94 -22.20
N GLY A 72 -10.93 3.80 -21.86
CA GLY A 72 -10.88 3.22 -20.53
C GLY A 72 -11.71 3.99 -19.50
N LEU A 73 -12.76 4.69 -19.93
CA LEU A 73 -13.72 5.36 -19.05
C LEU A 73 -14.84 4.40 -18.64
N GLU A 74 -15.21 4.41 -17.36
CA GLU A 74 -16.42 3.73 -16.89
C GLU A 74 -17.55 4.75 -16.83
N VAL A 75 -18.58 4.58 -17.67
CA VAL A 75 -19.68 5.54 -17.80
C VAL A 75 -21.02 4.91 -17.44
N PHE A 76 -21.80 5.62 -16.63
CA PHE A 76 -23.20 5.40 -16.35
C PHE A 76 -24.01 6.57 -16.89
N VAL A 77 -25.00 6.29 -17.72
CA VAL A 77 -26.01 7.27 -18.11
C VAL A 77 -27.09 7.27 -17.04
N MET A 78 -27.41 8.45 -16.50
CA MET A 78 -28.26 8.66 -15.31
C MET A 78 -29.50 9.52 -15.64
N PRO A 79 -30.46 9.04 -16.46
CA PRO A 79 -31.66 9.82 -16.75
C PRO A 79 -32.49 10.05 -15.48
N HIS A 80 -33.06 11.24 -15.35
CA HIS A 80 -33.79 11.63 -14.16
C HIS A 80 -35.10 10.86 -14.02
N HIS A 81 -35.33 10.27 -12.84
CA HIS A 81 -36.44 9.36 -12.52
C HIS A 81 -36.48 8.05 -13.30
N GLU A 82 -35.39 7.68 -13.97
CA GLU A 82 -35.28 6.40 -14.69
C GLU A 82 -34.11 5.57 -14.16
N MET A 83 -34.07 4.30 -14.58
CA MET A 83 -32.95 3.42 -14.24
C MET A 83 -31.72 3.82 -15.05
N PRO A 84 -30.53 3.73 -14.45
CA PRO A 84 -29.30 4.01 -15.16
C PRO A 84 -28.96 2.95 -16.21
N THR A 85 -28.21 3.36 -17.22
CA THR A 85 -27.71 2.49 -18.29
C THR A 85 -26.18 2.55 -18.34
N PRO A 86 -25.47 1.43 -18.10
CA PRO A 86 -26.00 0.17 -17.54
C PRO A 86 -26.40 0.34 -16.06
N ALA A 87 -27.18 -0.60 -15.51
CA ALA A 87 -27.53 -0.59 -14.08
C ALA A 87 -26.36 -0.92 -13.16
N SER A 88 -25.36 -1.66 -13.68
CA SER A 88 -24.15 -2.02 -12.96
C SER A 88 -22.97 -2.21 -13.90
N ARG A 89 -21.75 -2.05 -13.39
CA ARG A 89 -20.51 -2.40 -14.10
C ARG A 89 -19.55 -3.18 -13.21
N ASP A 90 -18.96 -4.22 -13.78
CA ASP A 90 -17.88 -4.98 -13.14
C ASP A 90 -16.55 -4.33 -13.46
N ILE A 91 -15.90 -3.80 -12.44
CA ILE A 91 -14.64 -3.08 -12.54
C ILE A 91 -13.54 -4.00 -12.03
N VAL A 92 -12.69 -4.43 -12.95
CA VAL A 92 -11.52 -5.26 -12.64
C VAL A 92 -10.29 -4.37 -12.56
N GLN A 93 -9.56 -4.46 -11.44
CA GLN A 93 -8.29 -3.77 -11.25
C GLN A 93 -7.27 -4.74 -10.68
N ALA A 94 -5.99 -4.56 -11.05
CA ALA A 94 -4.93 -5.21 -10.31
C ALA A 94 -4.78 -4.46 -8.97
N ALA A 95 -5.00 -5.14 -7.84
CA ALA A 95 -4.90 -4.57 -6.51
C ALA A 95 -3.42 -4.33 -6.15
N ARG A 96 -2.79 -3.31 -6.74
CA ARG A 96 -1.38 -2.98 -6.51
C ARG A 96 -1.26 -1.99 -5.38
N LEU A 97 -0.25 -2.12 -4.54
CA LEU A 97 0.05 -1.08 -3.56
C LEU A 97 0.57 0.18 -4.25
N THR A 98 -0.25 1.24 -4.34
CA THR A 98 0.16 2.51 -4.95
C THR A 98 0.75 3.48 -3.95
N ARG A 99 0.34 3.39 -2.68
CA ARG A 99 0.78 4.31 -1.63
C ARG A 99 1.25 3.59 -0.37
N ALA A 100 2.52 3.79 0.00
CA ALA A 100 3.11 3.16 1.18
C ALA A 100 4.02 4.11 1.95
N ASP A 101 4.10 3.91 3.25
CA ASP A 101 4.99 4.65 4.14
C ASP A 101 5.96 3.68 4.80
N VAL A 102 7.23 3.74 4.42
CA VAL A 102 8.26 2.79 4.86
C VAL A 102 9.12 3.41 5.96
N GLY A 103 8.93 2.94 7.19
CA GLY A 103 9.68 3.34 8.36
C GLY A 103 10.77 2.34 8.71
N ILE A 104 12.02 2.78 8.85
CA ILE A 104 13.08 1.95 9.43
C ILE A 104 13.02 2.13 10.95
N LEU A 105 12.83 1.04 11.68
CA LEU A 105 12.91 1.00 13.15
C LEU A 105 14.15 0.19 13.54
N LEU A 106 15.22 0.91 13.86
CA LEU A 106 16.53 0.33 14.08
C LEU A 106 16.81 0.15 15.58
N ASP A 107 17.26 -1.03 15.97
CA ASP A 107 17.95 -1.24 17.24
C ASP A 107 19.30 -0.54 17.20
N THR A 108 19.54 0.29 18.22
CA THR A 108 20.64 1.25 18.25
C THR A 108 21.56 1.05 19.44
N THR A 109 21.49 -0.14 20.03
CA THR A 109 22.36 -0.59 21.11
C THR A 109 23.77 -0.90 20.64
N GLY A 110 24.67 -1.13 21.59
CA GLY A 110 26.10 -1.22 21.35
C GLY A 110 26.49 -2.34 20.39
N SER A 111 25.75 -3.46 20.40
CA SER A 111 25.93 -4.59 19.49
C SER A 111 25.59 -4.23 18.04
N MET A 112 24.73 -3.24 17.83
CA MET A 112 24.24 -2.79 16.53
C MET A 112 25.07 -1.66 15.89
N LEU A 113 26.14 -1.18 16.53
CA LEU A 113 26.97 -0.07 16.02
C LEU A 113 27.53 -0.30 14.61
N GLY A 114 28.03 -1.51 14.35
CA GLY A 114 28.56 -1.89 13.03
C GLY A 114 27.46 -1.99 11.96
N TYR A 115 26.23 -2.32 12.37
CA TYR A 115 25.07 -2.43 11.52
C TYR A 115 24.51 -1.06 11.14
N THR A 116 24.35 -0.19 12.14
CA THR A 116 23.87 1.20 11.98
C THR A 116 24.70 1.96 10.95
N SER A 117 26.03 1.92 11.08
CA SER A 117 26.94 2.62 10.17
C SER A 117 26.76 2.20 8.70
N ARG A 118 26.31 0.97 8.46
CA ARG A 118 26.12 0.42 7.10
C ARG A 118 24.76 0.75 6.52
N ILE A 119 23.69 0.72 7.33
CA ILE A 119 22.37 1.25 6.91
C ILE A 119 22.54 2.68 6.40
N GLN A 120 23.29 3.51 7.12
CA GLN A 120 23.54 4.90 6.73
C GLN A 120 24.23 5.02 5.37
N MET A 121 25.21 4.16 5.07
CA MET A 121 25.89 4.14 3.77
C MET A 121 24.98 3.68 2.64
N HIS A 122 24.05 2.77 2.91
CA HIS A 122 23.22 2.10 1.91
C HIS A 122 21.82 2.69 1.75
N LEU A 123 21.42 3.63 2.60
CA LEU A 123 20.09 4.23 2.62
C LEU A 123 19.66 4.77 1.25
N HIS A 124 20.57 5.47 0.55
CA HIS A 124 20.25 6.02 -0.77
C HIS A 124 19.81 4.92 -1.75
N THR A 125 20.52 3.79 -1.75
CA THR A 125 20.19 2.63 -2.58
C THR A 125 18.88 1.95 -2.14
N ILE A 126 18.61 1.89 -0.83
CA ILE A 126 17.35 1.35 -0.30
C ILE A 126 16.18 2.19 -0.83
N MET A 127 16.25 3.51 -0.63
CA MET A 127 15.18 4.43 -1.02
C MET A 127 14.93 4.40 -2.52
N THR A 128 15.97 4.50 -3.34
CA THR A 128 15.81 4.48 -4.81
C THR A 128 15.28 3.15 -5.32
N SER A 129 15.64 2.04 -4.68
CA SER A 129 15.12 0.72 -5.05
C SER A 129 13.64 0.56 -4.68
N ILE A 130 13.21 1.09 -3.53
CA ILE A 130 11.81 1.04 -3.10
C ILE A 130 10.94 1.99 -3.92
N SER A 131 11.41 3.22 -4.20
CA SER A 131 10.69 4.18 -5.05
C SER A 131 10.53 3.75 -6.50
N ALA A 132 11.27 2.72 -6.94
CA ALA A 132 11.05 2.10 -8.24
C ALA A 132 9.90 1.08 -8.25
N GLU A 133 9.40 0.67 -7.07
CA GLU A 133 8.38 -0.38 -6.92
C GLU A 133 7.02 0.14 -6.48
N VAL A 134 6.99 1.23 -5.70
CA VAL A 134 5.77 1.85 -5.20
C VAL A 134 5.71 3.29 -5.70
N ASP A 135 4.62 3.62 -6.38
CA ASP A 135 4.45 4.90 -7.08
C ASP A 135 4.52 6.11 -6.14
N ASP A 136 3.82 6.04 -5.00
CA ASP A 136 3.81 7.09 -3.99
C ASP A 136 4.32 6.60 -2.62
N VAL A 137 5.64 6.58 -2.47
CA VAL A 137 6.30 6.17 -1.23
C VAL A 137 6.82 7.35 -0.39
N ALA A 138 6.59 7.29 0.91
CA ALA A 138 7.28 8.10 1.91
C ALA A 138 8.21 7.23 2.76
N PHE A 139 9.26 7.86 3.29
CA PHE A 139 10.25 7.20 4.12
C PHE A 139 10.36 7.90 5.47
N GLY A 140 10.59 7.09 6.51
CA GLY A 140 10.84 7.56 7.87
C GLY A 140 11.91 6.70 8.54
N ALA A 141 12.47 7.22 9.62
CA ALA A 141 13.44 6.50 10.42
C ALA A 141 13.33 6.85 11.90
N ALA A 142 13.43 5.81 12.73
CA ALA A 142 13.46 5.90 14.17
C ALA A 142 14.46 4.87 14.70
N GLY A 143 14.90 5.09 15.93
CA GLY A 143 15.72 4.14 16.65
C GLY A 143 15.17 3.83 18.02
N TYR A 144 15.66 2.74 18.60
CA TYR A 144 15.36 2.32 19.96
C TYR A 144 16.54 1.59 20.59
N GLY A 145 16.55 1.55 21.91
CA GLY A 145 17.37 0.66 22.74
C GLY A 145 16.58 0.39 24.02
N ASP A 146 17.26 0.23 25.15
CA ASP A 146 16.58 0.03 26.42
C ASP A 146 16.13 1.35 27.11
N PHE A 147 15.63 1.24 28.34
CA PHE A 147 15.51 2.35 29.27
C PHE A 147 16.83 2.59 30.01
N PRO A 148 17.15 3.85 30.34
CA PRO A 148 18.23 4.15 31.26
C PRO A 148 18.00 3.51 32.64
N PRO A 149 19.07 3.14 33.36
CA PRO A 149 18.93 2.52 34.67
C PRO A 149 18.22 3.46 35.67
N PRO A 150 17.17 3.00 36.38
CA PRO A 150 16.37 3.84 37.28
C PRO A 150 17.10 4.19 38.58
N THR A 151 18.02 3.33 39.02
CA THR A 151 18.88 3.52 40.20
C THR A 151 20.28 3.08 39.79
N GLY A 152 21.33 3.83 40.14
CA GLY A 152 22.73 3.56 39.75
C GLY A 152 23.32 2.25 40.31
N LEU A 153 22.66 1.12 40.07
CA LEU A 153 23.04 -0.24 40.38
C LEU A 153 23.10 -0.98 39.05
N ASP A 154 24.27 -1.55 38.79
CA ASP A 154 24.73 -2.19 37.56
C ASP A 154 25.02 -1.24 36.38
N SER A 155 26.27 -1.31 35.93
CA SER A 155 26.97 -0.44 34.97
C SER A 155 26.73 -0.80 33.51
N SER A 156 25.76 -1.65 33.22
CA SER A 156 25.57 -2.22 31.90
C SER A 156 24.65 -1.36 31.02
N ASN A 157 23.53 -0.82 31.54
CA ASN A 157 22.66 0.09 30.81
C ASN A 157 23.25 1.51 30.80
N SER A 158 23.05 2.21 29.70
CA SER A 158 23.56 3.55 29.50
C SER A 158 22.54 4.61 29.86
N TRP A 159 23.03 5.72 30.40
CA TRP A 159 22.26 6.96 30.53
C TRP A 159 21.76 7.50 29.19
N ALA A 160 22.40 7.07 28.10
CA ALA A 160 22.02 7.42 26.74
C ALA A 160 20.80 6.65 26.24
N ASP A 161 20.46 5.51 26.85
CA ASP A 161 19.41 4.62 26.35
C ASP A 161 18.06 5.36 26.27
N VAL A 162 17.29 5.02 25.24
CA VAL A 162 15.95 5.57 25.01
C VAL A 162 15.12 4.49 24.33
N PRO A 163 13.90 4.21 24.82
CA PRO A 163 13.07 3.14 24.25
C PRO A 163 12.54 3.47 22.85
N PHE A 164 12.59 4.75 22.44
CA PHE A 164 12.20 5.21 21.11
C PHE A 164 12.63 6.65 20.85
N TYR A 165 13.02 6.97 19.62
CA TYR A 165 13.14 8.34 19.13
C TYR A 165 13.02 8.40 17.60
N VAL A 166 12.40 9.46 17.10
CA VAL A 166 12.28 9.71 15.66
C VAL A 166 13.50 10.48 15.16
N VAL A 167 14.12 9.96 14.11
CA VAL A 167 15.22 10.61 13.39
C VAL A 167 14.67 11.39 12.20
N HIS A 168 13.69 10.83 11.52
CA HIS A 168 12.98 11.45 10.40
C HIS A 168 11.54 10.94 10.37
N ARG A 169 10.56 11.84 10.36
CA ARG A 169 9.14 11.52 10.15
C ARG A 169 8.90 10.94 8.75
N MET A 170 7.74 10.36 8.47
CA MET A 170 7.38 10.01 7.10
C MET A 170 7.31 11.26 6.23
N MET A 171 8.09 11.23 5.17
CA MET A 171 8.11 12.26 4.14
C MET A 171 8.36 11.60 2.80
N THR A 172 7.70 12.07 1.75
CA THR A 172 8.06 11.68 0.39
C THR A 172 9.49 12.11 0.06
N ALA A 173 10.08 11.46 -0.95
CA ALA A 173 11.40 11.79 -1.45
C ALA A 173 11.37 12.09 -2.96
N ARG A 174 10.38 12.86 -3.40
CA ARG A 174 10.10 13.15 -4.82
C ARG A 174 11.12 14.10 -5.45
N THR A 175 11.77 14.91 -4.63
CA THR A 175 12.72 15.93 -5.04
C THR A 175 14.13 15.62 -4.54
N THR A 176 15.13 16.20 -5.20
CA THR A 176 16.53 16.14 -4.75
C THR A 176 16.69 16.67 -3.32
N ALA A 177 15.91 17.68 -2.92
CA ALA A 177 15.96 18.26 -1.59
C ALA A 177 15.34 17.34 -0.53
N GLY A 178 14.22 16.68 -0.82
CA GLY A 178 13.61 15.67 0.05
C GLY A 178 14.52 14.48 0.27
N LEU A 179 15.09 13.93 -0.81
CA LEU A 179 16.07 12.85 -0.73
C LEU A 179 17.31 13.24 0.10
N ALA A 180 17.80 14.47 -0.06
CA ALA A 180 18.91 14.99 0.74
C ALA A 180 18.55 15.13 2.24
N SER A 181 17.32 15.54 2.57
CA SER A 181 16.82 15.65 3.95
C SER A 181 16.75 14.29 4.67
N LEU A 182 16.23 13.27 3.99
CA LEU A 182 16.17 11.91 4.50
C LEU A 182 17.56 11.35 4.77
N ARG A 183 18.45 11.51 3.78
CA ARG A 183 19.85 11.09 3.88
C ARG A 183 20.60 11.83 4.99
N SER A 184 20.39 13.15 5.14
CA SER A 184 21.09 13.95 6.16
C SER A 184 20.66 13.63 7.58
N SER A 185 19.37 13.32 7.78
CA SER A 185 18.84 13.02 9.11
C SER A 185 19.35 11.68 9.63
N LEU A 186 19.57 10.72 8.74
CA LEU A 186 20.15 9.42 9.08
C LEU A 186 21.68 9.44 9.20
N TYR A 187 22.38 10.46 8.70
CA TYR A 187 23.81 10.60 8.96
C TYR A 187 24.08 10.87 10.44
N PHE A 188 25.25 10.40 10.89
CA PHE A 188 25.76 10.47 12.26
C PHE A 188 25.48 11.80 12.98
N THR A 189 25.44 12.94 12.28
CA THR A 189 25.06 14.23 12.87
C THR A 189 23.57 14.34 13.19
N GLY A 190 22.61 13.89 12.37
CA GLY A 190 21.18 14.01 12.70
C GLY A 190 20.78 13.13 13.89
N ILE A 191 21.30 11.90 13.90
CA ILE A 191 21.10 10.91 14.96
C ILE A 191 21.81 11.31 16.28
N LEU A 192 22.94 12.02 16.22
CA LEU A 192 23.70 12.45 17.40
C LEU A 192 23.54 13.93 17.77
N THR A 193 22.89 14.78 16.99
CA THR A 193 22.86 16.24 17.26
C THR A 193 21.47 16.83 17.37
N GLY A 194 20.41 16.07 17.10
CA GLY A 194 19.01 16.44 17.36
C GLY A 194 18.59 16.43 18.84
N GLY A 195 19.49 16.73 19.77
CA GLY A 195 19.19 16.83 21.21
C GLY A 195 19.64 15.64 22.07
N LEU A 196 20.11 14.54 21.46
CA LEU A 196 20.74 13.46 22.22
C LEU A 196 22.22 13.74 22.47
N GLY A 197 23.04 14.17 21.50
CA GLY A 197 24.51 14.33 21.63
C GLY A 197 25.26 13.07 21.12
N PRO A 198 26.60 12.96 21.20
CA PRO A 198 27.43 11.87 20.62
C PRO A 198 27.19 10.43 21.18
N TRP A 199 26.01 10.13 21.73
CA TRP A 199 25.76 9.02 22.65
C TRP A 199 25.28 7.72 22.04
N PHE A 200 25.12 7.60 20.70
CA PHE A 200 24.97 6.28 20.08
C PHE A 200 26.13 5.34 20.44
N ALA A 201 27.34 5.89 20.56
CA ALA A 201 28.52 5.14 20.98
C ALA A 201 28.44 4.64 22.43
N VAL A 202 27.36 4.95 23.15
CA VAL A 202 27.18 4.62 24.55
C VAL A 202 25.85 3.92 24.81
N MET A 203 24.86 3.86 23.91
CA MET A 203 23.65 3.04 24.17
C MET A 203 24.09 1.58 24.27
N ARG A 204 23.86 0.95 25.42
CA ARG A 204 24.49 -0.35 25.73
C ARG A 204 23.47 -1.48 25.84
N GLY A 205 22.19 -1.18 26.04
CA GLY A 205 21.16 -2.18 26.34
C GLY A 205 21.34 -2.70 27.76
N GLY A 206 22.54 -3.20 28.05
CA GLY A 206 23.04 -3.54 29.38
C GLY A 206 22.52 -4.85 29.94
N ASP A 207 21.37 -5.30 29.46
CA ASP A 207 21.04 -6.71 29.35
C ASP A 207 20.91 -7.13 27.87
N GLU A 208 20.53 -8.39 27.63
CA GLU A 208 20.43 -8.93 26.27
C GLU A 208 19.13 -8.52 25.55
N PRO A 209 17.93 -8.51 26.18
CA PRO A 209 16.72 -8.08 25.51
C PRO A 209 16.59 -6.55 25.40
N GLU A 210 15.88 -6.06 24.39
CA GLU A 210 15.70 -4.63 24.13
C GLU A 210 14.22 -4.21 24.14
N GLN A 211 13.93 -2.91 24.06
CA GLN A 211 12.55 -2.40 24.19
C GLN A 211 11.78 -2.33 22.88
N GLY A 212 11.94 -3.32 22.01
CA GLY A 212 11.32 -3.29 20.69
C GLY A 212 9.78 -3.28 20.70
N TRP A 213 9.11 -3.87 21.71
CA TRP A 213 7.65 -3.77 21.83
C TRP A 213 7.19 -2.34 22.12
N GLU A 214 7.87 -1.64 23.03
CA GLU A 214 7.61 -0.22 23.30
C GLU A 214 7.92 0.63 22.08
N ALA A 215 9.01 0.34 21.38
CA ALA A 215 9.38 1.03 20.15
C ALA A 215 8.32 0.88 19.05
N LEU A 216 7.77 -0.33 18.86
CA LEU A 216 6.68 -0.59 17.91
C LEU A 216 5.39 0.14 18.30
N ARG A 217 5.03 0.15 19.59
CA ARG A 217 3.88 0.93 20.08
C ARG A 217 4.06 2.42 19.79
N GLN A 218 5.26 2.96 20.06
CA GLN A 218 5.55 4.37 19.79
C GLN A 218 5.52 4.65 18.29
N ALA A 219 6.14 3.82 17.45
CA ALA A 219 6.07 3.93 16.00
C ALA A 219 4.63 4.02 15.48
N ALA A 220 3.73 3.16 15.98
CA ALA A 220 2.34 3.10 15.53
C ALA A 220 1.44 4.21 16.08
N THR A 221 1.68 4.69 17.32
CA THR A 221 0.77 5.61 18.03
C THR A 221 1.33 7.01 18.24
N GLY A 222 2.64 7.13 18.47
CA GLY A 222 3.27 8.40 18.85
C GLY A 222 2.79 8.93 20.19
N VAL A 223 2.29 8.07 21.08
CA VAL A 223 1.66 8.49 22.33
C VAL A 223 2.63 9.04 23.37
N GLY A 224 3.94 8.80 23.20
CA GLY A 224 4.97 9.17 24.16
C GLY A 224 4.99 8.24 25.38
N VAL A 225 6.04 8.38 26.20
CA VAL A 225 6.20 7.63 27.44
C VAL A 225 7.08 8.41 28.40
N THR A 226 6.70 8.45 29.67
CA THR A 226 7.50 9.01 30.78
C THR A 226 7.99 7.87 31.67
N PHE A 227 9.25 7.93 32.09
CA PHE A 227 9.90 6.88 32.86
C PHE A 227 10.88 7.44 33.90
N PRO A 228 11.09 6.75 35.02
CA PRO A 228 12.04 7.14 36.03
C PRO A 228 13.48 6.99 35.53
N VAL A 229 14.34 7.91 35.95
CA VAL A 229 15.80 7.83 35.77
C VAL A 229 16.45 8.26 37.10
N GLN A 230 17.72 7.92 37.35
CA GLN A 230 18.35 8.42 38.58
C GLN A 230 18.35 9.96 38.56
N GLY A 231 17.82 10.56 39.63
CA GLY A 231 17.70 12.01 39.78
C GLY A 231 16.42 12.63 39.20
N GLY A 232 15.48 11.85 38.64
CA GLY A 232 14.19 12.38 38.21
C GLY A 232 13.40 11.48 37.24
N THR A 233 12.81 12.10 36.23
CA THR A 233 12.04 11.44 35.17
C THR A 233 12.49 11.95 33.81
N ARG A 234 12.49 11.07 32.81
CA ARG A 234 12.71 11.41 31.40
C ARG A 234 11.48 11.00 30.60
N SER A 235 11.31 11.57 29.42
CA SER A 235 10.22 11.20 28.53
C SER A 235 10.66 11.12 27.07
N VAL A 236 10.01 10.20 26.35
CA VAL A 236 9.78 10.32 24.92
C VAL A 236 8.52 11.17 24.76
N PRO A 237 8.60 12.36 24.15
CA PRO A 237 7.41 13.21 23.98
C PRO A 237 6.42 12.53 23.01
N PRO A 238 5.11 12.82 23.14
CA PRO A 238 4.16 12.47 22.11
C PRO A 238 4.57 13.05 20.76
N PHE A 239 4.26 12.35 19.67
CA PHE A 239 4.48 12.82 18.33
C PHE A 239 3.75 14.15 18.11
N SER A 240 4.48 15.09 17.51
CA SER A 240 3.94 16.39 17.15
C SER A 240 4.43 16.76 15.75
N PRO A 241 3.51 17.00 14.78
CA PRO A 241 3.87 17.43 13.44
C PRO A 241 4.70 18.71 13.38
N THR A 242 4.69 19.53 14.43
CA THR A 242 5.40 20.82 14.47
C THR A 242 6.83 20.71 15.00
N THR A 243 7.14 19.69 15.79
CA THR A 243 8.45 19.54 16.44
C THR A 243 9.23 18.32 15.96
N VAL A 244 8.56 17.36 15.30
CA VAL A 244 9.24 16.18 14.75
C VAL A 244 10.16 16.57 13.58
N LEU A 245 11.28 15.87 13.46
CA LEU A 245 12.26 16.13 12.40
C LEU A 245 11.80 15.56 11.05
N PRO A 246 12.13 16.22 9.92
CA PRO A 246 12.63 17.58 9.83
C PRO A 246 11.50 18.59 10.13
N PRO A 247 11.80 19.70 10.84
CA PRO A 247 10.79 20.72 11.15
C PRO A 247 10.44 21.59 9.94
N THR A 248 11.32 21.63 8.94
CA THR A 248 11.09 22.32 7.66
C THR A 248 10.99 21.27 6.56
N ILE A 249 9.83 21.25 5.90
CA ILE A 249 9.56 20.30 4.83
C ILE A 249 10.07 20.89 3.50
N PRO A 250 10.94 20.19 2.76
CA PRO A 250 11.35 20.62 1.43
C PRO A 250 10.15 20.80 0.51
N ALA A 251 10.15 21.86 -0.31
CA ALA A 251 9.05 22.14 -1.22
C ALA A 251 8.85 20.99 -2.22
N GLY A 252 7.59 20.61 -2.44
CA GLY A 252 7.21 19.48 -3.29
C GLY A 252 7.20 18.13 -2.58
N GLU A 253 7.56 18.08 -1.29
CA GLU A 253 7.38 16.89 -0.46
C GLU A 253 6.10 16.95 0.37
N GLU A 254 5.56 15.76 0.64
CA GLU A 254 4.40 15.54 1.48
C GLU A 254 4.82 14.82 2.77
N VAL A 255 4.14 15.13 3.88
CA VAL A 255 4.33 14.48 5.18
C VAL A 255 3.01 14.00 5.75
N GLY A 256 3.05 12.96 6.58
CA GLY A 256 1.89 12.51 7.32
C GLY A 256 1.87 12.99 8.77
N THR A 257 0.79 12.70 9.48
CA THR A 257 0.55 13.14 10.86
C THR A 257 0.12 12.02 11.79
N LEU A 258 0.00 10.79 11.28
CA LEU A 258 -0.56 9.66 12.01
C LEU A 258 0.52 8.83 12.72
N GLY A 259 0.33 8.48 13.98
CA GLY A 259 1.27 7.64 14.72
C GLY A 259 2.61 8.32 15.04
N GLY A 260 3.59 7.55 15.51
CA GLY A 260 4.89 8.08 15.95
C GLY A 260 5.84 8.43 14.81
N TYR A 261 5.66 7.82 13.64
CA TYR A 261 6.38 8.23 12.44
C TYR A 261 5.72 9.40 11.71
N GLY A 262 4.45 9.70 11.98
CA GLY A 262 3.67 10.61 11.15
C GLY A 262 3.34 10.00 9.79
N PHE A 263 2.78 8.79 9.75
CA PHE A 263 2.25 8.15 8.56
C PHE A 263 1.21 9.04 7.86
N ARG A 264 1.18 8.96 6.53
CA ARG A 264 0.21 9.65 5.67
C ARG A 264 -1.14 8.94 5.72
N PRO A 265 -2.25 9.68 5.62
CA PRO A 265 -3.55 9.05 5.38
C PRO A 265 -3.51 8.24 4.08
N ASP A 266 -4.31 7.18 4.01
CA ASP A 266 -4.46 6.32 2.83
C ASP A 266 -3.17 5.61 2.34
N SER A 267 -2.15 5.52 3.19
CA SER A 267 -0.91 4.78 2.91
C SER A 267 -0.86 3.49 3.72
N VAL A 268 -0.25 2.41 3.17
CA VAL A 268 0.08 1.23 3.99
C VAL A 268 1.30 1.56 4.85
N PRO A 269 1.19 1.53 6.19
CA PRO A 269 2.33 1.71 7.07
C PRO A 269 3.18 0.44 7.06
N VAL A 270 4.43 0.52 6.59
CA VAL A 270 5.38 -0.59 6.58
C VAL A 270 6.52 -0.25 7.52
N ILE A 271 6.68 -1.02 8.60
CA ILE A 271 7.77 -0.85 9.56
C ILE A 271 8.79 -1.96 9.32
N VAL A 272 10.01 -1.60 8.96
CA VAL A 272 11.15 -2.52 8.88
C VAL A 272 11.86 -2.49 10.22
N MET A 273 11.59 -3.47 11.07
CA MET A 273 12.21 -3.60 12.39
C MET A 273 13.50 -4.41 12.28
N ILE A 274 14.60 -3.83 12.76
CA ILE A 274 15.95 -4.38 12.64
C ILE A 274 16.54 -4.54 14.04
N THR A 275 16.98 -5.75 14.42
CA THR A 275 17.65 -6.04 15.70
C THR A 275 18.51 -7.30 15.60
N ASP A 276 19.45 -7.46 16.51
CA ASP A 276 20.22 -8.69 16.70
C ASP A 276 19.74 -9.51 17.92
N THR A 277 18.74 -9.04 18.67
CA THR A 277 18.33 -9.63 19.95
C THR A 277 16.81 -9.63 20.16
N SER A 278 16.36 -10.35 21.20
CA SER A 278 14.96 -10.45 21.60
C SER A 278 14.44 -9.17 22.24
N ASN A 279 13.12 -9.04 22.33
CA ASN A 279 12.47 -7.95 23.04
C ASN A 279 12.18 -8.33 24.50
N HIS A 280 12.22 -7.35 25.39
CA HIS A 280 11.71 -7.45 26.76
C HIS A 280 10.23 -7.83 26.76
N GLN A 281 9.87 -8.99 27.32
CA GLN A 281 8.48 -9.49 27.32
C GLN A 281 7.66 -8.98 28.51
N ASP A 282 8.34 -8.56 29.57
CA ASP A 282 7.76 -8.13 30.84
C ASP A 282 8.10 -6.67 31.15
N THR A 283 7.36 -6.07 32.10
CA THR A 283 7.63 -4.72 32.60
C THR A 283 8.99 -4.67 33.30
N VAL A 284 9.98 -4.02 32.69
CA VAL A 284 11.30 -3.81 33.31
C VAL A 284 11.34 -2.63 34.27
N ILE A 285 10.56 -1.58 34.00
CA ILE A 285 10.43 -0.38 34.82
C ILE A 285 9.01 0.20 34.76
N PRO A 286 8.56 0.93 35.80
CA PRO A 286 7.27 1.61 35.76
C PRO A 286 7.31 2.83 34.83
N THR A 287 6.34 2.95 33.92
CA THR A 287 6.24 4.09 33.00
C THR A 287 4.83 4.67 32.99
N THR A 288 4.66 5.85 32.39
CA THR A 288 3.35 6.48 32.14
C THR A 288 3.25 6.97 30.69
N PRO A 289 2.33 6.43 29.87
CA PRO A 289 1.50 5.24 30.14
C PRO A 289 2.37 3.99 30.43
N PRO A 290 1.79 2.91 30.98
CA PRO A 290 2.51 1.65 31.19
C PRO A 290 3.21 1.18 29.92
N ILE A 291 4.39 0.60 30.09
CA ILE A 291 5.27 0.14 29.02
C ILE A 291 4.52 -0.86 28.15
N ALA A 292 4.74 -0.81 26.84
CA ALA A 292 4.09 -1.74 25.93
C ALA A 292 4.51 -3.17 26.26
N THR A 293 3.52 -4.02 26.55
CA THR A 293 3.68 -5.46 26.37
C THR A 293 3.57 -5.79 24.88
N ARG A 294 3.96 -7.00 24.50
CA ARG A 294 3.70 -7.57 23.17
C ARG A 294 2.25 -7.32 22.70
N ALA A 295 1.26 -7.61 23.54
CA ALA A 295 -0.15 -7.45 23.19
C ALA A 295 -0.54 -5.99 22.92
N VAL A 296 -0.02 -5.05 23.71
CA VAL A 296 -0.28 -3.61 23.51
C VAL A 296 0.36 -3.11 22.22
N ALA A 297 1.59 -3.55 21.92
CA ALA A 297 2.28 -3.20 20.69
C ALA A 297 1.54 -3.74 19.45
N LEU A 298 1.10 -5.00 19.49
CA LEU A 298 0.33 -5.60 18.41
C LEU A 298 -1.00 -4.90 18.18
N GLN A 299 -1.76 -4.61 19.24
CA GLN A 299 -3.01 -3.86 19.10
C GLN A 299 -2.77 -2.49 18.45
N ALA A 300 -1.74 -1.76 18.88
CA ALA A 300 -1.38 -0.49 18.30
C ALA A 300 -1.03 -0.58 16.80
N LEU A 301 -0.38 -1.66 16.38
CA LEU A 301 -0.07 -1.93 14.97
C LEU A 301 -1.33 -2.27 14.18
N HIS A 302 -2.23 -3.09 14.73
CA HIS A 302 -3.52 -3.44 14.12
C HIS A 302 -4.43 -2.23 13.94
N ASP A 303 -4.55 -1.38 14.95
CA ASP A 303 -5.33 -0.12 14.89
C ASP A 303 -4.83 0.83 13.79
N ARG A 304 -3.59 0.62 13.34
CA ARG A 304 -2.93 1.40 12.29
C ARG A 304 -2.89 0.67 10.94
N GLY A 305 -3.27 -0.61 10.87
CA GLY A 305 -3.07 -1.48 9.71
C GLY A 305 -1.60 -1.64 9.30
N ALA A 306 -0.68 -1.48 10.26
CA ALA A 306 0.75 -1.53 9.96
C ALA A 306 1.21 -2.95 9.63
N ARG A 307 2.14 -3.08 8.68
CA ARG A 307 2.88 -4.30 8.36
C ARG A 307 4.28 -4.22 8.94
N VAL A 308 4.69 -5.20 9.76
CA VAL A 308 6.05 -5.24 10.30
C VAL A 308 6.87 -6.29 9.58
N ILE A 309 7.89 -5.84 8.87
CA ILE A 309 8.92 -6.70 8.27
C ILE A 309 10.06 -6.81 9.28
N GLY A 310 10.45 -8.05 9.60
CA GLY A 310 11.57 -8.31 10.48
C GLY A 310 12.89 -8.43 9.74
N LEU A 311 13.97 -7.92 10.33
CA LEU A 311 15.33 -8.15 9.86
C LEU A 311 16.25 -8.47 11.04
N THR A 312 16.65 -9.73 11.17
CA THR A 312 17.67 -10.14 12.14
C THR A 312 19.05 -9.71 11.63
N ALA A 313 19.76 -8.88 12.39
CA ALA A 313 21.04 -8.30 11.98
C ALA A 313 22.15 -9.36 11.80
N TRP A 314 23.02 -9.57 12.78
CA TRP A 314 24.12 -10.56 12.71
C TRP A 314 23.92 -11.75 13.66
N SER A 315 22.87 -11.71 14.49
CA SER A 315 22.48 -12.75 15.43
C SER A 315 21.00 -13.14 15.22
N PRO A 316 20.63 -14.41 15.44
CA PRO A 316 19.26 -14.88 15.30
C PRO A 316 18.41 -14.71 16.57
N ALA A 317 18.95 -14.15 17.66
CA ALA A 317 18.27 -14.13 18.96
C ALA A 317 16.90 -13.42 18.92
N GLY A 318 16.76 -12.34 18.14
CA GLY A 318 15.49 -11.65 17.93
C GLY A 318 14.51 -12.30 16.95
N ARG A 319 14.87 -13.40 16.30
CA ARG A 319 14.10 -13.95 15.17
C ARG A 319 12.68 -14.36 15.57
N ALA A 320 12.50 -14.90 16.76
CA ALA A 320 11.19 -15.35 17.24
C ALA A 320 10.21 -14.18 17.39
N ASP A 321 10.64 -13.08 18.02
CA ASP A 321 9.82 -11.88 18.18
C ASP A 321 9.52 -11.21 16.84
N LEU A 322 10.51 -11.15 15.95
CA LEU A 322 10.34 -10.62 14.60
C LEU A 322 9.37 -11.46 13.75
N ALA A 323 9.43 -12.80 13.87
CA ALA A 323 8.51 -13.70 13.18
C ALA A 323 7.09 -13.58 13.73
N ASP A 324 6.97 -13.45 15.04
CA ASP A 324 5.70 -13.26 15.69
C ASP A 324 5.03 -11.94 15.27
N VAL A 325 5.72 -10.79 15.35
CA VAL A 325 5.14 -9.51 14.93
C VAL A 325 4.83 -9.48 13.43
N ALA A 326 5.67 -10.08 12.58
CA ALA A 326 5.43 -10.16 11.15
C ALA A 326 4.21 -11.03 10.82
N LEU A 327 4.04 -12.14 11.52
CA LEU A 327 2.86 -13.01 11.39
C LEU A 327 1.59 -12.29 11.83
N GLN A 328 1.61 -11.68 13.02
CA GLN A 328 0.44 -11.01 13.60
C GLN A 328 0.03 -9.79 12.77
N THR A 329 0.99 -9.05 12.21
CA THR A 329 0.69 -7.93 11.32
C THR A 329 0.45 -8.35 9.87
N ASN A 330 0.36 -9.65 9.56
CA ASN A 330 0.15 -10.16 8.20
C ASN A 330 1.21 -9.69 7.16
N ALA A 331 2.45 -9.47 7.59
CA ALA A 331 3.59 -9.23 6.70
C ALA A 331 4.06 -10.57 6.10
N ARG A 332 3.23 -11.12 5.22
CA ARG A 332 3.40 -12.44 4.59
C ARG A 332 3.14 -12.38 3.09
N VAL A 333 3.79 -13.26 2.34
CA VAL A 333 3.73 -13.30 0.86
C VAL A 333 3.69 -14.74 0.35
N PRO A 334 3.09 -15.02 -0.82
CA PRO A 334 3.16 -16.36 -1.40
C PRO A 334 4.60 -16.67 -1.87
N PRO A 335 5.05 -17.93 -1.84
CA PRO A 335 6.42 -18.31 -2.25
C PRO A 335 6.74 -18.00 -3.71
N THR A 336 5.71 -17.86 -4.54
CA THR A 336 5.78 -17.51 -5.96
C THR A 336 6.29 -16.10 -6.20
N ILE A 337 6.26 -15.21 -5.19
CA ILE A 337 6.73 -13.83 -5.32
C ILE A 337 8.22 -13.74 -5.68
N TRP A 338 8.98 -14.76 -5.28
CA TRP A 338 10.40 -14.86 -5.59
C TRP A 338 10.67 -15.40 -7.00
N GLY A 339 9.64 -15.54 -7.82
CA GLY A 339 9.72 -16.05 -9.18
C GLY A 339 9.65 -17.57 -9.28
N THR A 340 9.74 -18.07 -10.51
CA THR A 340 9.79 -19.50 -10.84
C THR A 340 11.07 -19.83 -11.63
N GLY A 341 11.54 -21.06 -11.50
CA GLY A 341 12.74 -21.54 -12.22
C GLY A 341 13.96 -20.66 -12.01
N ALA A 342 14.58 -20.21 -13.10
CA ALA A 342 15.83 -19.44 -13.10
C ALA A 342 15.70 -18.00 -12.58
N ALA A 343 14.47 -17.47 -12.43
CA ALA A 343 14.25 -16.14 -11.86
C ALA A 343 14.40 -16.12 -10.32
N ARG A 344 14.34 -17.30 -9.68
CA ARG A 344 14.50 -17.43 -8.22
C ARG A 344 15.95 -17.17 -7.80
N PRO A 345 16.17 -16.64 -6.58
CA PRO A 345 17.51 -16.61 -6.00
C PRO A 345 18.13 -18.01 -6.02
N ALA A 346 19.40 -18.11 -6.43
CA ALA A 346 20.08 -19.38 -6.67
C ALA A 346 20.08 -20.32 -5.45
N ASN A 347 19.96 -19.75 -4.24
CA ASN A 347 19.90 -20.46 -2.97
C ASN A 347 18.49 -20.68 -2.42
N CYS A 348 17.46 -20.46 -3.24
CA CYS A 348 16.07 -20.56 -2.81
C CYS A 348 15.31 -21.63 -3.58
N PRO A 349 15.13 -22.83 -3.00
CA PRO A 349 14.36 -23.90 -3.62
C PRO A 349 12.94 -23.45 -4.00
N LEU A 350 12.36 -24.15 -4.98
CA LEU A 350 10.96 -23.97 -5.34
C LEU A 350 10.07 -24.22 -4.12
N GLY A 351 9.11 -23.32 -3.89
CA GLY A 351 8.18 -23.39 -2.76
C GLY A 351 8.72 -22.87 -1.43
N SER A 352 9.99 -22.45 -1.34
CA SER A 352 10.57 -21.89 -0.11
C SER A 352 10.48 -20.35 -0.03
N CYS A 353 10.66 -19.83 1.17
CA CYS A 353 10.66 -18.42 1.50
C CYS A 353 12.08 -17.87 1.41
N CYS A 354 12.40 -17.10 0.37
CA CYS A 354 13.75 -16.63 0.05
C CYS A 354 14.22 -15.47 0.95
N VAL A 355 14.11 -15.64 2.26
CA VAL A 355 14.32 -14.58 3.27
C VAL A 355 15.66 -14.71 4.00
N SER A 356 16.40 -15.81 3.80
CA SER A 356 17.70 -16.03 4.46
C SER A 356 18.84 -15.98 3.44
N PRO A 357 19.96 -15.31 3.76
CA PRO A 357 21.14 -15.33 2.91
C PRO A 357 21.82 -16.71 3.02
N ASN A 358 22.49 -17.14 1.95
CA ASN A 358 23.46 -18.23 2.04
C ASN A 358 24.77 -17.70 2.62
N ASP A 359 24.77 -17.39 3.92
CA ASP A 359 25.98 -16.99 4.64
C ASP A 359 26.42 -18.10 5.60
N PRO A 360 27.48 -18.87 5.27
CA PRO A 360 27.97 -19.92 6.16
C PRO A 360 28.59 -19.37 7.46
N ASP A 361 28.90 -18.06 7.53
CA ASP A 361 29.46 -17.42 8.71
C ASP A 361 28.38 -16.86 9.66
N TYR A 362 27.11 -16.82 9.26
CA TYR A 362 26.01 -16.34 10.10
C TYR A 362 25.53 -17.46 11.04
N PRO A 363 25.67 -17.31 12.37
CA PRO A 363 25.23 -18.33 13.31
C PRO A 363 23.71 -18.48 13.25
N GLY A 364 23.22 -19.68 12.96
CA GLY A 364 21.78 -19.91 12.74
C GLY A 364 21.30 -19.59 11.33
N SER A 365 22.21 -19.34 10.37
CA SER A 365 21.83 -19.37 8.96
C SER A 365 21.41 -20.79 8.68
N VAL A 366 20.11 -20.95 8.51
CA VAL A 366 19.62 -22.21 7.98
C VAL A 366 20.19 -22.31 6.57
N ALA A 367 21.04 -23.31 6.34
CA ALA A 367 21.47 -23.70 5.00
C ALA A 367 20.28 -24.02 4.06
N VAL A 368 19.06 -24.06 4.62
CA VAL A 368 17.79 -24.33 3.97
C VAL A 368 16.83 -23.16 4.23
N GLN A 369 16.33 -22.53 3.17
CA GLN A 369 15.31 -21.49 3.28
C GLN A 369 14.08 -21.99 4.07
N PRO A 370 13.44 -21.14 4.91
CA PRO A 370 12.24 -21.55 5.62
C PRO A 370 11.14 -21.96 4.64
N LEU A 371 10.35 -22.95 5.05
CA LEU A 371 9.14 -23.33 4.36
C LEU A 371 8.01 -22.34 4.69
N PRO A 372 6.97 -22.27 3.84
CA PRO A 372 5.79 -21.47 4.14
C PRO A 372 5.09 -21.96 5.41
N ASP A 373 4.32 -21.09 6.04
CA ASP A 373 3.49 -21.38 7.21
C ASP A 373 2.31 -22.32 6.85
N SER A 374 1.43 -22.58 7.81
CA SER A 374 0.26 -23.43 7.61
C SER A 374 -0.71 -22.93 6.55
N ASP A 375 -0.66 -21.62 6.25
CA ASP A 375 -1.50 -20.98 5.23
C ASP A 375 -0.82 -20.99 3.85
N GLY A 376 0.37 -21.60 3.75
CA GLY A 376 1.16 -21.64 2.53
C GLY A 376 1.90 -20.33 2.24
N LEU A 377 2.09 -19.47 3.24
CA LEU A 377 2.67 -18.15 3.08
C LEU A 377 4.04 -18.01 3.74
N CYS A 378 4.85 -17.11 3.19
CA CYS A 378 6.17 -16.78 3.69
C CYS A 378 6.13 -15.56 4.60
N THR A 379 6.35 -15.74 5.89
CA THR A 379 6.56 -14.64 6.84
C THR A 379 7.83 -13.86 6.48
N LEU A 380 7.70 -12.54 6.39
CA LEU A 380 8.79 -11.64 5.98
C LEU A 380 9.75 -11.34 7.15
N VAL A 381 10.56 -12.33 7.52
CA VAL A 381 11.70 -12.16 8.45
C VAL A 381 13.00 -12.50 7.78
N PHE A 382 13.70 -11.44 7.37
CA PHE A 382 14.97 -11.53 6.70
C PHE A 382 16.12 -11.69 7.68
N ALA A 383 17.20 -12.32 7.24
CA ALA A 383 18.46 -12.32 7.96
C ALA A 383 19.51 -11.49 7.21
N GLY A 384 20.21 -10.63 7.92
CA GLY A 384 21.43 -10.00 7.42
C GLY A 384 22.55 -11.03 7.27
N ASP A 385 23.51 -10.73 6.42
CA ASP A 385 24.79 -11.44 6.41
C ASP A 385 25.71 -10.85 7.49
N LYS A 386 26.67 -11.63 8.00
CA LYS A 386 27.59 -11.19 9.06
C LYS A 386 28.36 -9.91 8.68
N TYR A 387 28.62 -9.74 7.39
CA TYR A 387 29.34 -8.60 6.84
C TYR A 387 28.42 -7.52 6.28
N ASN A 388 27.09 -7.65 6.37
CA ASN A 388 26.10 -6.63 5.99
C ASN A 388 26.30 -6.08 4.57
N ALA A 389 26.80 -6.91 3.64
CA ALA A 389 27.19 -6.48 2.30
C ALA A 389 25.96 -6.32 1.38
N ASN A 390 24.86 -6.98 1.72
CA ASN A 390 23.63 -7.00 0.92
C ASN A 390 22.43 -6.35 1.62
N LEU A 391 22.63 -5.65 2.75
CA LEU A 391 21.55 -5.06 3.54
C LEU A 391 20.60 -4.18 2.74
N ALA A 392 21.14 -3.33 1.86
CA ALA A 392 20.33 -2.49 0.99
C ALA A 392 19.38 -3.30 0.12
N THR A 393 19.92 -4.40 -0.43
CA THR A 393 19.20 -5.31 -1.30
C THR A 393 18.13 -6.08 -0.53
N ILE A 394 18.45 -6.54 0.69
CA ILE A 394 17.50 -7.26 1.55
C ILE A 394 16.29 -6.37 1.89
N ILE A 395 16.52 -5.14 2.35
CA ILE A 395 15.42 -4.23 2.73
C ILE A 395 14.56 -3.91 1.50
N ALA A 396 15.18 -3.60 0.37
CA ALA A 396 14.45 -3.34 -0.87
C ALA A 396 13.65 -4.56 -1.34
N GLN A 397 14.24 -5.77 -1.27
CA GLN A 397 13.56 -7.02 -1.60
C GLN A 397 12.38 -7.30 -0.67
N ALA A 398 12.52 -7.02 0.62
CA ALA A 398 11.49 -7.24 1.61
C ALA A 398 10.26 -6.35 1.34
N VAL A 399 10.48 -5.05 1.13
CA VAL A 399 9.42 -4.10 0.81
C VAL A 399 8.80 -4.41 -0.54
N ARG A 400 9.62 -4.76 -1.55
CA ARG A 400 9.12 -5.19 -2.87
C ARG A 400 8.24 -6.43 -2.77
N ALA A 401 8.65 -7.45 -2.02
CA ALA A 401 7.86 -8.67 -1.85
C ALA A 401 6.50 -8.37 -1.22
N LEU A 402 6.46 -7.51 -0.19
CA LEU A 402 5.20 -7.07 0.41
C LEU A 402 4.36 -6.26 -0.59
N ALA A 403 4.96 -5.32 -1.32
CA ALA A 403 4.25 -4.49 -2.29
C ALA A 403 3.67 -5.29 -3.46
N GLN A 404 4.33 -6.38 -3.88
CA GLN A 404 3.96 -7.18 -5.04
C GLN A 404 3.16 -8.44 -4.72
N GLY A 405 3.13 -8.88 -3.46
CA GLY A 405 2.51 -10.15 -3.07
C GLY A 405 2.03 -10.20 -1.63
N GLY A 406 2.03 -9.07 -0.92
CA GLY A 406 1.46 -8.99 0.42
C GLY A 406 -0.02 -9.33 0.42
N MET A 407 -0.48 -9.90 1.52
CA MET A 407 -1.90 -10.18 1.73
C MET A 407 -2.59 -9.04 2.47
N PHE A 408 -3.76 -8.68 1.97
CA PHE A 408 -4.58 -7.57 2.45
C PHE A 408 -6.05 -7.95 2.38
N GLU A 409 -6.83 -7.43 3.31
CA GLU A 409 -8.27 -7.44 3.15
C GLU A 409 -8.65 -6.34 2.16
N LEU A 410 -9.16 -6.69 0.98
CA LEU A 410 -9.47 -5.71 -0.05
C LEU A 410 -10.95 -5.36 -0.01
N SER A 411 -11.26 -4.08 0.08
CA SER A 411 -12.61 -3.52 -0.11
C SER A 411 -12.57 -2.42 -1.16
N ALA A 412 -13.72 -1.91 -1.56
CA ALA A 412 -13.79 -0.75 -2.45
C ALA A 412 -14.84 0.25 -1.98
N ALA A 413 -14.57 1.53 -2.23
CA ALA A 413 -15.46 2.62 -1.91
C ALA A 413 -15.47 3.65 -3.05
N VAL A 414 -16.61 4.28 -3.29
CA VAL A 414 -16.70 5.39 -4.24
C VAL A 414 -16.35 6.69 -3.53
N ARG A 415 -15.37 7.40 -4.07
CA ARG A 415 -14.95 8.72 -3.62
C ARG A 415 -15.50 9.77 -4.57
N ASP A 416 -16.31 10.66 -4.01
CA ASP A 416 -16.92 11.79 -4.70
C ASP A 416 -15.88 12.83 -5.15
N ASP A 417 -16.14 13.51 -6.27
CA ASP A 417 -15.38 14.70 -6.67
C ASP A 417 -15.98 15.94 -6.00
N ALA A 418 -15.33 16.38 -4.92
CA ALA A 418 -15.79 17.52 -4.13
C ALA A 418 -15.70 18.88 -4.86
N THR A 419 -15.35 18.93 -6.15
CA THR A 419 -15.38 20.16 -6.95
C THR A 419 -16.79 20.56 -7.39
N ASP A 420 -17.74 19.62 -7.35
CA ASP A 420 -19.15 19.90 -7.59
C ASP A 420 -19.99 19.80 -6.30
N ALA A 421 -21.30 20.08 -6.39
CA ALA A 421 -22.19 20.17 -5.23
C ALA A 421 -22.99 18.88 -4.97
N ILE A 422 -22.83 17.86 -5.82
CA ILE A 422 -23.59 16.62 -5.79
C ILE A 422 -22.69 15.53 -5.24
N ASP A 423 -23.06 14.94 -4.10
CA ASP A 423 -22.42 13.71 -3.64
C ASP A 423 -22.93 12.53 -4.48
N VAL A 424 -22.04 11.96 -5.31
CA VAL A 424 -22.36 10.80 -6.15
C VAL A 424 -22.81 9.58 -5.33
N ASN A 425 -22.35 9.40 -4.09
CA ASN A 425 -22.75 8.27 -3.25
C ASN A 425 -24.25 8.38 -2.91
N ASP A 426 -24.68 9.59 -2.55
CA ASP A 426 -26.07 9.85 -2.21
C ASP A 426 -26.95 9.90 -3.46
N ALA A 427 -26.47 10.48 -4.56
CA ALA A 427 -27.25 10.69 -5.77
C ALA A 427 -27.40 9.44 -6.64
N PHE A 428 -26.32 8.68 -6.86
CA PHE A 428 -26.22 7.74 -7.98
C PHE A 428 -25.79 6.33 -7.58
N VAL A 429 -24.99 6.16 -6.53
CA VAL A 429 -24.49 4.84 -6.12
C VAL A 429 -25.54 4.14 -5.25
N GLU A 430 -25.82 2.88 -5.58
CA GLU A 430 -26.60 1.99 -4.73
C GLU A 430 -25.69 1.24 -3.76
N ARG A 431 -24.66 0.55 -4.32
CA ARG A 431 -23.68 -0.24 -3.55
C ARG A 431 -22.47 -0.62 -4.40
N VAL A 432 -21.46 -1.15 -3.74
CA VAL A 432 -20.26 -1.74 -4.33
C VAL A 432 -20.12 -3.17 -3.81
N GLU A 433 -20.04 -4.15 -4.70
CA GLU A 433 -19.97 -5.57 -4.34
C GLU A 433 -18.61 -6.16 -4.73
N ALA A 434 -17.97 -6.91 -3.85
CA ALA A 434 -16.86 -7.80 -4.21
C ALA A 434 -17.41 -9.03 -4.96
N VAL A 435 -16.93 -9.27 -6.18
CA VAL A 435 -17.43 -10.36 -7.03
C VAL A 435 -16.36 -11.41 -7.31
N ALA A 436 -16.74 -12.68 -7.18
CA ALA A 436 -15.89 -13.84 -7.41
C ALA A 436 -16.15 -14.48 -8.80
N ASP A 437 -16.29 -13.66 -9.82
CA ASP A 437 -16.54 -14.04 -11.21
C ASP A 437 -15.42 -13.55 -12.15
N GLY A 438 -15.49 -13.92 -13.43
CA GLY A 438 -14.55 -13.48 -14.46
C GLY A 438 -13.08 -13.71 -14.08
N ALA A 439 -12.30 -12.61 -14.04
CA ALA A 439 -10.88 -12.64 -13.67
C ALA A 439 -10.63 -12.96 -12.19
N CYS A 440 -11.65 -12.86 -11.34
CA CYS A 440 -11.62 -13.17 -9.90
C CYS A 440 -12.35 -14.48 -9.56
N ALA A 441 -12.62 -15.32 -10.57
CA ALA A 441 -13.25 -16.61 -10.36
C ALA A 441 -12.46 -17.47 -9.36
N GLY A 442 -13.14 -17.95 -8.32
CA GLY A 442 -12.56 -18.77 -7.26
C GLY A 442 -11.96 -17.99 -6.08
N SER A 443 -11.95 -16.66 -6.14
CA SER A 443 -11.63 -15.83 -4.97
C SER A 443 -12.71 -15.98 -3.89
N ALA A 444 -12.31 -15.98 -2.63
CA ALA A 444 -13.24 -15.85 -1.52
C ALA A 444 -13.72 -14.39 -1.43
N VAL A 445 -15.01 -14.20 -1.23
CA VAL A 445 -15.62 -12.91 -0.92
C VAL A 445 -16.51 -13.07 0.31
N VAL A 446 -16.61 -12.03 1.12
CA VAL A 446 -17.41 -12.00 2.35
C VAL A 446 -18.28 -10.75 2.37
N ASP A 447 -19.45 -10.88 2.99
CA ASP A 447 -20.38 -9.80 3.33
C ASP A 447 -20.11 -9.44 4.80
N LEU A 448 -19.39 -8.34 5.02
CA LEU A 448 -18.94 -7.93 6.35
C LEU A 448 -20.01 -7.15 7.12
N ASP A 449 -20.86 -6.39 6.43
CA ASP A 449 -21.89 -5.55 7.04
C ASP A 449 -23.26 -6.23 7.17
N GLY A 450 -23.44 -7.39 6.53
CA GLY A 450 -24.62 -8.23 6.60
C GLY A 450 -25.78 -7.74 5.74
N ASP A 451 -25.52 -6.91 4.74
CA ASP A 451 -26.55 -6.37 3.84
C ASP A 451 -27.03 -7.38 2.77
N GLY A 452 -26.37 -8.54 2.70
CA GLY A 452 -26.66 -9.62 1.75
C GLY A 452 -25.78 -9.60 0.50
N PHE A 453 -24.87 -8.63 0.37
CA PHE A 453 -23.92 -8.50 -0.72
C PHE A 453 -22.50 -8.57 -0.19
N ALA A 454 -21.64 -9.34 -0.87
CA ALA A 454 -20.25 -9.38 -0.47
C ALA A 454 -19.57 -8.04 -0.79
N ASP A 455 -18.78 -7.51 0.12
CA ASP A 455 -18.14 -6.19 0.03
C ASP A 455 -16.61 -6.26 0.18
N GLN A 456 -16.09 -7.45 0.52
CA GLN A 456 -14.67 -7.63 0.83
C GLN A 456 -14.08 -8.92 0.26
N PHE A 457 -12.82 -8.85 -0.17
CA PHE A 457 -11.92 -10.00 -0.34
C PHE A 457 -11.08 -10.17 0.93
N PRO A 458 -11.33 -11.17 1.78
CA PRO A 458 -10.64 -11.30 3.07
C PRO A 458 -9.16 -11.73 2.95
N ALA A 459 -8.73 -12.14 1.76
CA ALA A 459 -7.41 -12.70 1.50
C ALA A 459 -6.86 -12.24 0.13
N GLY A 460 -7.02 -10.96 -0.19
CA GLY A 460 -6.53 -10.38 -1.43
C GLY A 460 -5.01 -10.32 -1.48
N ILE A 461 -4.42 -10.73 -2.61
CA ILE A 461 -2.97 -10.67 -2.84
C ILE A 461 -2.67 -9.42 -3.65
N SER A 462 -1.70 -8.62 -3.22
CA SER A 462 -1.26 -7.46 -4.00
C SER A 462 -0.84 -7.88 -5.41
N GLY A 463 -1.20 -7.09 -6.41
CA GLY A 463 -0.97 -7.36 -7.83
C GLY A 463 -1.94 -8.35 -8.48
N ALA A 464 -2.74 -9.10 -7.70
CA ALA A 464 -3.80 -9.96 -8.24
C ALA A 464 -5.02 -9.13 -8.68
N PRO A 465 -5.88 -9.66 -9.57
CA PRO A 465 -7.16 -9.04 -9.89
C PRO A 465 -8.05 -8.94 -8.64
N ALA A 466 -8.62 -7.76 -8.43
CA ALA A 466 -9.75 -7.52 -7.55
C ALA A 466 -10.92 -6.99 -8.40
N CYS A 467 -12.07 -7.62 -8.25
CA CYS A 467 -13.24 -7.38 -9.08
C CYS A 467 -14.34 -6.82 -8.20
N PHE A 468 -14.76 -5.60 -8.49
CA PHE A 468 -15.85 -4.94 -7.79
C PHE A 468 -16.95 -4.57 -8.76
N ARG A 469 -18.19 -4.94 -8.45
CA ARG A 469 -19.37 -4.51 -9.17
C ARG A 469 -19.90 -3.22 -8.55
N LEU A 470 -19.87 -2.14 -9.32
CA LEU A 470 -20.53 -0.90 -8.96
C LEU A 470 -21.96 -0.94 -9.46
N VAL A 471 -22.93 -0.82 -8.55
CA VAL A 471 -24.36 -0.80 -8.86
C VAL A 471 -24.89 0.61 -8.68
N ALA A 472 -25.54 1.15 -9.70
CA ALA A 472 -26.12 2.48 -9.70
C ALA A 472 -27.64 2.40 -9.45
N LYS A 473 -28.16 3.34 -8.66
CA LYS A 473 -29.60 3.50 -8.42
C LYS A 473 -30.21 4.55 -9.36
N ALA A 474 -31.53 4.56 -9.46
CA ALA A 474 -32.25 5.57 -10.23
C ALA A 474 -31.92 6.99 -9.73
N ASN A 475 -31.67 7.91 -10.66
CA ASN A 475 -31.39 9.31 -10.36
C ASN A 475 -32.68 10.01 -9.88
N GLN A 476 -32.75 10.37 -8.59
CA GLN A 476 -33.88 11.09 -8.01
C GLN A 476 -33.56 12.55 -7.64
N SER A 477 -32.29 12.94 -7.71
CA SER A 477 -31.78 14.17 -7.11
C SER A 477 -31.37 15.22 -8.14
N VAL A 478 -30.87 14.79 -9.30
CA VAL A 478 -30.28 15.69 -10.29
C VAL A 478 -31.17 15.77 -11.53
N PRO A 479 -31.94 16.85 -11.71
CA PRO A 479 -32.74 17.05 -12.92
C PRO A 479 -31.86 17.34 -14.14
N PRO A 480 -32.34 17.05 -15.36
CA PRO A 480 -31.62 17.36 -16.58
C PRO A 480 -31.56 18.88 -16.82
N THR A 481 -30.53 19.33 -17.53
CA THR A 481 -30.40 20.75 -17.97
C THR A 481 -30.34 20.84 -19.51
N ASP A 482 -30.08 22.03 -20.04
CA ASP A 482 -29.91 22.23 -21.49
C ASP A 482 -28.57 21.67 -22.02
N THR A 483 -27.67 21.27 -21.13
CA THR A 483 -26.42 20.55 -21.45
C THR A 483 -26.32 19.30 -20.59
N ALA A 484 -25.66 18.25 -21.12
CA ALA A 484 -25.31 17.09 -20.31
C ALA A 484 -24.47 17.52 -19.10
N GLN A 485 -24.75 16.93 -17.94
CA GLN A 485 -23.99 17.15 -16.72
C GLN A 485 -23.15 15.90 -16.42
N VAL A 486 -21.87 16.10 -16.11
CA VAL A 486 -20.94 15.00 -15.78
C VAL A 486 -20.53 15.14 -14.33
N PHE A 487 -20.76 14.09 -13.55
CA PHE A 487 -20.31 13.97 -12.17
C PHE A 487 -19.24 12.91 -12.12
N ALA A 488 -18.04 13.29 -11.70
CA ALA A 488 -16.90 12.41 -11.63
C ALA A 488 -16.81 11.76 -10.25
N ALA A 489 -16.44 10.49 -10.22
CA ALA A 489 -16.16 9.76 -9.01
C ALA A 489 -14.93 8.88 -9.21
N THR A 490 -14.37 8.40 -8.12
CA THR A 490 -13.29 7.42 -8.13
C THR A 490 -13.71 6.20 -7.35
N LEU A 491 -13.80 5.04 -8.01
CA LEU A 491 -13.86 3.76 -7.29
C LEU A 491 -12.45 3.46 -6.77
N GLN A 492 -12.26 3.57 -5.46
CA GLN A 492 -10.99 3.34 -4.78
C GLN A 492 -11.01 1.96 -4.12
N ILE A 493 -10.02 1.13 -4.47
CA ILE A 493 -9.75 -0.14 -3.78
C ILE A 493 -8.86 0.15 -2.58
N ASN A 494 -9.29 -0.33 -1.41
CA ASN A 494 -8.60 -0.14 -0.15
C ASN A 494 -8.07 -1.48 0.38
N GLY A 495 -6.90 -1.47 0.98
CA GLY A 495 -6.34 -2.58 1.76
C GLY A 495 -6.51 -2.35 3.26
N ASP A 496 -7.02 -3.36 3.96
CA ASP A 496 -7.35 -3.39 5.39
C ASP A 496 -8.19 -2.20 5.85
N GLY A 497 -9.05 -1.69 4.97
CA GLY A 497 -9.89 -0.52 5.24
C GLY A 497 -9.14 0.81 5.40
N LEU A 498 -7.82 0.84 5.19
CA LEU A 498 -7.00 2.01 5.50
C LEU A 498 -6.21 2.56 4.31
N ALA A 499 -5.67 1.72 3.43
CA ALA A 499 -4.69 2.17 2.45
C ALA A 499 -5.17 2.08 1.01
N ALA A 500 -4.80 3.05 0.17
CA ALA A 500 -5.13 3.04 -1.25
C ALA A 500 -4.30 2.01 -2.02
N PHE A 501 -4.97 1.12 -2.76
CA PHE A 501 -4.34 0.15 -3.65
C PHE A 501 -4.48 0.61 -5.10
N ALA A 502 -5.68 0.51 -5.67
CA ALA A 502 -5.93 0.95 -7.03
C ALA A 502 -7.12 1.89 -7.06
N SER A 503 -7.23 2.65 -8.14
CA SER A 503 -8.39 3.50 -8.37
C SER A 503 -8.79 3.49 -9.83
N LYS A 504 -10.09 3.66 -10.07
CA LYS A 504 -10.67 3.77 -11.41
C LYS A 504 -11.64 4.93 -11.41
N GLN A 505 -11.49 5.84 -12.38
CA GLN A 505 -12.46 6.91 -12.57
C GLN A 505 -13.77 6.33 -13.11
N VAL A 506 -14.87 6.80 -12.55
CA VAL A 506 -16.24 6.50 -12.97
C VAL A 506 -16.95 7.82 -13.22
N LEU A 507 -17.70 7.90 -14.32
CA LEU A 507 -18.44 9.08 -14.73
C LEU A 507 -19.94 8.77 -14.72
N PHE A 508 -20.70 9.65 -14.06
CA PHE A 508 -22.15 9.63 -14.05
C PHE A 508 -22.65 10.79 -14.92
N VAL A 509 -23.32 10.48 -16.02
CA VAL A 509 -23.75 11.47 -17.01
C VAL A 509 -25.26 11.63 -16.92
N VAL A 510 -25.73 12.80 -16.48
CA VAL A 510 -27.15 13.15 -16.55
C VAL A 510 -27.43 13.81 -17.90
N PRO A 511 -28.23 13.19 -18.78
CA PRO A 511 -28.52 13.73 -20.11
C PRO A 511 -29.29 15.05 -20.08
N THR A 512 -29.39 15.68 -21.24
CA THR A 512 -30.15 16.90 -21.48
C THR A 512 -31.66 16.71 -21.30
N SER A 513 -32.38 17.82 -21.12
CA SER A 513 -33.83 17.84 -20.99
C SER A 513 -34.56 17.34 -22.25
N SER A 514 -33.93 17.41 -23.43
CA SER A 514 -34.42 16.80 -24.67
C SER A 514 -34.52 15.26 -24.61
N CYS A 515 -33.79 14.64 -23.69
CA CYS A 515 -33.83 13.21 -23.43
C CYS A 515 -34.78 12.84 -22.26
N GLY A 516 -35.35 13.82 -21.54
CA GLY A 516 -36.14 13.63 -20.31
C GLY A 516 -37.65 13.75 -20.47
N GLY A 517 -38.24 13.22 -21.55
CA GLY A 517 -39.69 13.15 -21.69
C GLY A 517 -40.29 12.07 -20.77
N PRO A 518 -41.41 12.32 -20.05
CA PRO A 518 -42.02 11.31 -19.19
C PRO A 518 -42.48 10.10 -20.02
N ILE A 519 -41.89 8.93 -19.77
CA ILE A 519 -42.39 7.64 -20.26
C ILE A 519 -43.67 7.33 -19.49
N PHE A 520 -44.83 7.65 -20.09
CA PHE A 520 -46.10 7.17 -19.59
C PHE A 520 -46.24 5.68 -19.92
N LEU A 521 -46.37 4.85 -18.87
CA LEU A 521 -46.63 3.41 -18.89
C LEU A 521 -47.78 3.00 -19.81
#